data_AF-A0A9X1Z2K4-F1
#
_entry.id   AF-A0A9X1Z2K4-F1
#
_cell.length_a   1.000
_cell.length_b   1.000
_cell.length_c   1.000
_cell.angle_alpha   90.00
_cell.angle_beta   90.00
_cell.angle_gamma   90.00
#
_symmetry.space_group_name_H-M   'P 1'
#
loop_
_entity.id
_entity.type
_entity.pdbx_description
1 polymer ?
#
loop_
_entity_poly.entity_id
_entity_poly.type
_entity_poly.pdbx_seq_one_letter_code
_entity_poly.pdbx_strand_id
1 'polypeptide(L)'
;MFTITLVLSPERVIVDNEQAIPDEFVSLKSVITPDKKTIATRLKEIRDHNEAVRKRMAAGEDAEAELLEEPSWAHLERGESSIRLK
;
A
#
# COMPACT_ATOMS: atom_id res chain seq x y z
N MET A 1 -14.09 -34.89 44.10
CA MET A 1 -13.88 -35.81 42.96
C MET A 1 -13.45 -34.96 41.77
N PHE A 2 -12.28 -35.22 41.20
CA PHE A 2 -11.82 -34.54 39.99
C PHE A 2 -11.83 -35.56 38.84
N THR A 3 -12.47 -35.23 37.73
CA THR A 3 -12.48 -36.01 36.49
C THR A 3 -11.30 -35.57 35.62
N ILE A 4 -10.33 -36.45 35.43
CA ILE A 4 -9.23 -36.23 34.48
C ILE A 4 -9.69 -36.78 33.14
N THR A 5 -10.03 -35.89 32.21
CA THR A 5 -10.43 -36.26 30.85
C THR A 5 -9.20 -36.24 29.95
N LEU A 6 -8.86 -37.38 29.35
CA LEU A 6 -7.82 -37.47 28.33
C LEU A 6 -8.33 -36.82 27.04
N VAL A 7 -7.91 -35.59 26.75
CA VAL A 7 -8.21 -34.93 25.49
C VAL A 7 -7.11 -35.30 24.49
N LEU A 8 -7.47 -36.04 23.44
CA LEU A 8 -6.56 -36.26 22.31
C LEU A 8 -6.27 -34.91 21.65
N SER A 9 -4.99 -34.64 21.40
CA SER A 9 -4.56 -33.45 20.68
C SER A 9 -5.04 -33.51 19.23
N PRO A 10 -5.38 -32.36 18.61
CA PRO A 10 -5.82 -32.33 17.22
C PRO A 10 -4.73 -32.87 16.30
N GLU A 11 -5.14 -33.71 15.34
CA GLU A 11 -4.27 -34.29 14.33
C GLU A 11 -3.74 -33.17 13.41
N ARG A 12 -2.44 -33.22 13.10
CA ARG A 12 -1.79 -32.25 12.20
C ARG A 12 -1.63 -32.89 10.83
N VAL A 13 -2.17 -32.23 9.80
CA VAL A 13 -1.98 -32.62 8.41
C VAL A 13 -0.64 -32.08 7.92
N ILE A 14 0.21 -32.97 7.40
CA ILE A 14 1.44 -32.61 6.67
C ILE A 14 1.12 -32.75 5.20
N VAL A 15 1.35 -31.68 4.43
CA VAL A 15 1.12 -31.66 2.98
C VAL A 15 2.47 -31.91 2.31
N ASP A 16 2.64 -33.08 1.69
CA ASP A 16 3.89 -33.42 0.99
C ASP A 16 3.98 -32.82 -0.42
N ASN A 17 2.85 -32.53 -1.06
CA ASN A 17 2.80 -31.93 -2.40
C ASN A 17 1.62 -30.96 -2.55
N GLU A 18 1.93 -29.66 -2.59
CA GLU A 18 0.94 -28.59 -2.68
C GLU A 18 0.23 -28.51 -4.05
N GLN A 19 0.83 -29.00 -5.13
CA GLN A 19 0.27 -28.88 -6.49
C GLN A 19 -0.76 -29.97 -6.82
N ALA A 20 -0.81 -31.03 -6.03
CA ALA A 20 -1.75 -32.14 -6.21
C ALA A 20 -3.01 -31.99 -5.34
N ILE A 21 -3.14 -30.89 -4.62
CA ILE A 21 -4.29 -30.62 -3.75
C ILE A 21 -5.48 -30.22 -4.63
N PRO A 22 -6.62 -30.90 -4.54
CA PRO A 22 -7.85 -30.46 -5.21
C PRO A 22 -8.28 -29.07 -4.73
N ASP A 23 -8.88 -28.28 -5.62
CA ASP A 23 -9.29 -26.90 -5.33
C ASP A 23 -10.24 -26.76 -4.13
N GLU A 24 -10.95 -27.84 -3.76
CA GLU A 24 -11.84 -27.88 -2.59
C GLU A 24 -11.09 -27.75 -1.24
N PHE A 25 -9.78 -28.01 -1.22
CA PHE A 25 -8.92 -27.90 -0.03
C PHE A 25 -7.97 -26.70 -0.06
N VAL A 26 -8.08 -25.82 -1.07
CA VAL A 26 -7.24 -24.64 -1.22
C VAL A 26 -8.02 -23.38 -0.90
N SER A 27 -7.52 -22.56 0.00
CA SER A 27 -8.07 -21.22 0.27
C SER A 27 -7.28 -20.15 -0.49
N LEU A 28 -7.95 -19.37 -1.32
CA LEU A 28 -7.34 -18.24 -2.01
C LEU A 28 -7.05 -17.11 -1.01
N LYS A 29 -5.79 -16.70 -0.94
CA LYS A 29 -5.36 -15.49 -0.23
C LYS A 29 -4.85 -14.48 -1.24
N SER A 30 -5.60 -13.41 -1.47
CA SER A 30 -5.13 -12.28 -2.26
C SER A 30 -4.32 -11.32 -1.38
N VAL A 31 -3.18 -10.85 -1.91
CA VAL A 31 -2.37 -9.81 -1.28
C VAL A 31 -2.48 -8.56 -2.13
N ILE A 32 -3.06 -7.50 -1.55
CA ILE A 32 -3.15 -6.19 -2.20
C ILE A 32 -1.93 -5.38 -1.73
N THR A 33 -0.94 -5.26 -2.60
CA THR A 33 0.24 -4.41 -2.35
C THR A 33 0.12 -3.11 -3.13
N PRO A 34 0.38 -1.94 -2.51
CA PRO A 34 0.40 -0.67 -3.23
C PRO A 34 1.54 -0.66 -4.25
N ASP A 35 1.23 -0.31 -5.51
CA ASP A 35 2.26 -0.15 -6.54
C ASP A 35 2.97 1.20 -6.38
N LYS A 36 4.10 1.14 -5.69
CA LYS A 36 4.96 2.29 -5.41
C LYS A 36 5.45 2.99 -6.67
N LYS A 37 5.60 2.28 -7.80
CA LYS A 37 6.08 2.91 -9.06
C LYS A 37 5.01 3.82 -9.64
N THR A 38 3.79 3.29 -9.76
CA THR A 38 2.66 4.07 -10.27
C THR A 38 2.33 5.23 -9.34
N ILE A 39 2.36 5.02 -8.02
CA ILE A 39 2.17 6.10 -7.03
C ILE A 39 3.24 7.18 -7.19
N ALA A 40 4.52 6.80 -7.30
CA ALA A 40 5.61 7.77 -7.48
C ALA A 40 5.47 8.61 -8.76
N THR A 41 5.08 7.98 -9.88
CA THR A 41 4.83 8.70 -11.14
C THR A 41 3.72 9.72 -10.98
N ARG A 42 2.58 9.33 -10.40
CA ARG A 42 1.43 10.22 -10.19
C ARG A 42 1.77 11.41 -9.28
N LEU A 43 2.47 11.16 -8.17
CA LEU A 43 2.90 12.24 -7.27
C LEU A 43 3.86 13.21 -7.97
N LYS A 44 4.72 12.72 -8.85
CA LYS A 44 5.64 13.56 -9.62
C LYS A 44 4.88 14.43 -10.62
N GLU A 45 3.89 13.87 -11.32
CA GLU A 45 3.02 14.62 -12.25
C GLU A 45 2.28 15.76 -11.53
N ILE A 46 1.68 15.48 -10.37
CA ILE A 46 0.98 16.49 -9.55
C ILE A 46 1.94 17.62 -9.15
N ARG A 47 3.13 17.26 -8.67
CA ARG A 47 4.13 18.25 -8.26
C ARG A 47 4.60 19.11 -9.44
N ASP A 48 4.99 18.48 -10.55
CA ASP A 48 5.54 19.17 -11.70
C ASP A 48 4.46 20.09 -12.34
N HIS A 49 3.19 19.68 -12.32
CA HIS A 49 2.04 20.52 -12.71
C HIS A 49 1.87 21.72 -11.76
N ASN A 50 1.85 21.48 -10.44
CA ASN A 50 1.70 22.55 -9.45
C ASN A 50 2.86 23.54 -9.49
N GLU A 51 4.09 23.09 -9.75
CA GLU A 51 5.25 23.97 -9.93
C GLU A 51 5.09 24.88 -11.16
N ALA A 52 4.62 24.32 -12.28
CA ALA A 52 4.33 25.10 -13.49
C ALA A 52 3.20 26.12 -13.27
N VAL A 53 2.12 25.72 -12.59
CA VAL A 53 1.02 26.62 -12.20
C VAL A 53 1.52 27.73 -11.29
N ARG A 54 2.30 27.41 -10.24
CA ARG A 54 2.90 28.41 -9.33
C ARG A 54 3.81 29.39 -10.06
N LYS A 55 4.56 28.94 -11.07
CA LYS A 55 5.39 29.82 -11.90
C LYS A 55 4.55 30.78 -12.74
N ARG A 56 3.41 30.32 -13.27
CA ARG A 56 2.46 31.18 -14.00
C ARG A 56 1.77 32.19 -13.08
N MET A 57 1.40 31.76 -11.87
CA MET A 57 0.90 32.67 -10.83
C MET A 57 1.92 33.73 -10.44
N ALA A 58 3.19 33.35 -10.30
CA ALA A 58 4.28 34.31 -10.03
C ALA A 58 4.50 35.29 -11.20
N ALA A 59 4.13 34.93 -12.42
CA ALA A 59 4.14 35.81 -13.59
C ALA A 59 2.89 36.71 -13.68
N GLY A 60 1.97 36.64 -12.72
CA GLY A 60 0.76 37.47 -12.63
C GLY A 60 -0.48 36.86 -13.30
N GLU A 61 -0.46 35.57 -13.65
CA GLU A 61 -1.62 34.87 -14.22
C GLU A 61 -2.51 34.29 -13.12
N ASP A 62 -3.83 34.47 -13.22
CA ASP A 62 -4.80 33.91 -12.27
C ASP A 62 -5.07 32.42 -12.57
N ALA A 63 -4.12 31.58 -12.17
CA ALA A 63 -4.10 30.14 -12.44
C ALA A 63 -4.29 29.29 -11.16
N GLU A 64 -4.73 29.88 -10.05
CA GLU A 64 -4.85 29.18 -8.75
C GLU A 64 -5.82 27.99 -8.82
N ALA A 65 -6.89 28.10 -9.62
CA ALA A 65 -7.86 27.03 -9.86
C ALA A 65 -7.26 25.80 -10.57
N GLU A 66 -6.08 25.92 -11.18
CA GLU A 66 -5.39 24.81 -11.83
C GLU A 66 -4.49 24.01 -10.87
N LEU A 67 -4.33 24.43 -9.61
CA LEU A 67 -3.56 23.67 -8.62
C LEU A 67 -4.27 22.35 -8.29
N LEU A 68 -3.51 21.26 -8.41
CA LEU A 68 -3.95 19.94 -7.99
C LEU A 68 -3.68 19.76 -6.51
N GLU A 69 -4.65 19.20 -5.79
CA GLU A 69 -4.48 18.86 -4.37
C GLU A 69 -3.41 17.78 -4.19
N GLU A 70 -2.48 18.01 -3.27
CA GLU A 70 -1.47 17.03 -2.92
C GLU A 70 -2.10 15.91 -2.06
N PRO A 71 -2.02 14.64 -2.48
CA PRO A 71 -2.65 13.56 -1.74
C PRO A 71 -1.97 13.31 -0.38
N SER A 72 -2.77 13.21 0.68
CA SER A 72 -2.30 13.04 2.07
C SER A 72 -1.77 11.63 2.40
N TRP A 73 -2.02 10.66 1.52
CA TRP A 73 -1.71 9.23 1.75
C TRP A 73 -0.37 8.78 1.17
N ALA A 74 0.33 9.63 0.40
CA ALA A 74 1.66 9.31 -0.11
C ALA A 74 2.50 10.57 -0.37
N HIS A 75 3.79 10.47 -0.07
CA HIS A 75 4.77 11.53 -0.28
C HIS A 75 5.97 11.00 -1.07
N LEU A 76 6.56 11.84 -1.92
CA LEU A 76 7.83 11.56 -2.60
C LEU A 76 8.98 12.02 -1.71
N GLU A 77 9.60 11.11 -0.95
CA GLU A 77 10.82 11.44 -0.20
C GLU A 77 11.97 11.75 -1.18
N ARG A 78 12.40 13.02 -1.22
CA ARG A 78 13.77 13.37 -1.62
C ARG A 78 14.66 13.08 -0.41
N GLY A 79 15.90 12.65 -0.62
CA GLY A 79 16.81 12.13 0.40
C GLY A 79 17.23 13.06 1.56
N GLU A 80 16.44 14.07 1.92
CA GLU A 80 16.61 14.86 3.13
C GLU A 80 15.27 14.94 3.88
N SER A 81 15.27 14.42 5.12
CA SER A 81 14.21 14.47 6.14
C SER A 81 13.04 13.49 6.02
N SER A 82 13.35 12.22 6.25
CA SER A 82 12.36 11.26 6.77
C SER A 82 12.04 11.60 8.23
N ILE A 83 10.99 12.39 8.46
CA ILE A 83 10.39 12.51 9.79
C ILE A 83 9.57 11.25 10.06
N ARG A 84 10.23 10.26 10.68
CA ARG A 84 9.53 9.12 11.29
C ARG A 84 8.63 9.63 12.43
N LEU A 85 7.33 9.75 12.17
CA LEU A 85 6.32 9.77 13.22
C LEU A 85 6.28 8.38 13.84
N LYS A 86 6.58 8.32 15.14
CA LYS A 86 6.66 7.12 15.97
C LYS A 86 5.35 6.89 16.71
#